data_AF-A0A928B324-F1
#
_entry.id   AF-A0A928B324-F1
#
_cell.length_a   1.000
_cell.length_b   1.000
_cell.length_c   1.000
_cell.angle_alpha   90.00
_cell.angle_beta   90.00
_cell.angle_gamma   90.00
#
_symmetry.space_group_name_H-M   'P 1'
#
loop_
_entity.id
_entity.type
_entity.pdbx_description
1 polymer ?
#
loop_
_entity_poly.entity_id
_entity_poly.type
_entity_poly.pdbx_seq_one_letter_code
_entity_poly.pdbx_strand_id
1 'polypeptide(L)'
;MNVTFTQIPQNGASYLKPSIYEFEFDAASEDTLIRILSTEGEELGRKILHGSHTSGRTDIAPYLRQSISHEMPSAGDEARIIDTNSHREVVVEVGGVESEPRTFIAAEIDLTQHVTLLTTQIDYRTMAYDEFDTIGFVNVDANPLEVVITTYDKASQILSSKSLYTNIQMRQLALLVTPKEFSSKVKRITVDFTAKGSSVGTIEYEIRNNLTTAQRIGWINEYHAIECYTFPLRKSLLVEATRKRMESMWGREAAALESDNELKIISAYEPQKQTEALMKILSSPKIWLIRDGQPMTVELYTDRVLFAPCEGMGFVELDLRAAEKGVRLW
;
A
#
# COMPACT_ATOMS: atom_id res chain seq x y z
N MET A 1 11.51 -38.96 -15.27
CA MET A 1 10.35 -38.12 -15.62
C MET A 1 10.88 -36.72 -15.79
N ASN A 2 10.90 -36.25 -17.02
CA ASN A 2 11.30 -34.90 -17.35
C ASN A 2 10.04 -34.04 -17.43
N VAL A 3 10.06 -32.90 -16.75
CA VAL A 3 9.02 -31.87 -16.84
C VAL A 3 9.57 -30.73 -17.68
N THR A 4 8.76 -30.22 -18.60
CA THR A 4 9.08 -29.02 -19.39
C THR A 4 8.00 -27.98 -19.16
N PHE A 5 8.38 -26.78 -18.70
CA PHE A 5 7.46 -25.65 -18.61
C PHE A 5 7.23 -25.07 -19.99
N THR A 6 5.99 -25.13 -20.47
CA THR A 6 5.57 -24.59 -21.77
C THR A 6 5.11 -23.15 -21.68
N GLN A 7 4.68 -22.72 -20.49
CA GLN A 7 4.35 -21.33 -20.19
C GLN A 7 4.84 -20.95 -18.79
N ILE A 8 5.55 -19.84 -18.71
CA ILE A 8 5.99 -19.20 -17.46
C ILE A 8 5.54 -17.73 -17.52
N PRO A 9 4.92 -17.19 -16.45
CA PRO A 9 4.59 -15.77 -16.38
C PRO A 9 5.79 -14.86 -16.62
N GLN A 10 5.52 -13.68 -17.18
CA GLN A 10 6.55 -12.66 -17.38
C GLN A 10 7.09 -12.17 -16.03
N ASN A 11 8.38 -11.83 -15.99
CA ASN A 11 8.96 -11.17 -14.82
C ASN A 11 8.29 -9.80 -14.58
N GLY A 12 7.90 -9.50 -13.34
CA GLY A 12 7.11 -8.32 -13.00
C GLY A 12 5.61 -8.48 -13.21
N ALA A 13 5.12 -9.70 -13.48
CA ALA A 13 3.68 -9.94 -13.59
C ALA A 13 2.94 -9.58 -12.29
N SER A 14 1.76 -8.98 -12.46
CA SER A 14 0.90 -8.67 -11.33
C SER A 14 0.24 -9.94 -10.78
N TYR A 15 0.37 -10.19 -9.48
CA TYR A 15 -0.37 -11.26 -8.82
C TYR A 15 -1.84 -10.90 -8.55
N LEU A 16 -2.32 -9.72 -8.96
CA LEU A 16 -3.75 -9.39 -8.97
C LEU A 16 -4.47 -10.06 -10.14
N LYS A 17 -3.72 -10.42 -11.19
CA LYS A 17 -4.17 -11.19 -12.34
C LYS A 17 -3.73 -12.65 -12.22
N PRO A 18 -4.39 -13.58 -12.96
CA PRO A 18 -3.93 -14.96 -13.03
C PRO A 18 -2.47 -15.05 -13.46
N SER A 19 -1.67 -15.81 -12.73
CA SER A 19 -0.26 -16.07 -12.99
C SER A 19 -0.10 -17.55 -13.31
N ILE A 20 -0.34 -17.90 -14.58
CA ILE A 20 -0.51 -19.28 -15.03
C ILE A 20 0.83 -19.87 -15.48
N TYR A 21 1.20 -20.98 -14.86
CA TYR A 21 2.23 -21.90 -15.31
C TYR A 21 1.60 -23.09 -16.02
N GLU A 22 2.15 -23.45 -17.18
CA GLU A 22 1.79 -24.66 -17.93
C GLU A 22 3.03 -25.53 -18.12
N PHE A 23 2.84 -26.84 -18.04
CA PHE A 23 3.92 -27.81 -18.11
C PHE A 23 3.46 -29.13 -18.71
N GLU A 24 4.41 -29.84 -19.30
CA GLU A 24 4.24 -31.15 -19.93
C GLU A 24 5.23 -32.17 -19.34
N PHE A 25 4.82 -33.42 -19.34
CA PHE A 25 5.63 -34.56 -18.90
C PHE A 25 6.02 -35.41 -20.10
N ASP A 26 7.25 -35.94 -20.08
CA ASP A 26 7.74 -36.88 -21.10
C ASP A 26 7.02 -38.25 -21.10
N ALA A 27 6.39 -38.60 -19.97
CA ALA A 27 5.52 -39.75 -19.81
C ALA A 27 4.38 -39.41 -18.83
N ALA A 28 3.31 -40.20 -18.82
CA ALA A 28 2.21 -40.00 -17.88
C ALA A 28 2.70 -40.04 -16.42
N SER A 29 2.29 -39.05 -15.63
CA SER A 29 2.52 -38.96 -14.19
C SER A 29 1.24 -39.24 -13.42
N GLU A 30 1.37 -39.95 -12.30
CA GLU A 30 0.31 -40.14 -11.31
C GLU A 30 0.54 -39.19 -10.15
N ASP A 31 -0.50 -38.52 -9.67
CA ASP A 31 -0.49 -37.70 -8.45
C ASP A 31 0.75 -36.79 -8.32
N THR A 32 0.86 -35.78 -9.19
CA THR A 32 2.03 -34.89 -9.19
C THR A 32 1.87 -33.77 -8.16
N LEU A 33 2.86 -33.63 -7.28
CA LEU A 33 2.99 -32.49 -6.38
C LEU A 33 3.55 -31.28 -7.11
N ILE A 34 2.92 -30.13 -6.88
CA ILE A 34 3.34 -28.81 -7.33
C ILE A 34 3.60 -27.97 -6.09
N ARG A 35 4.79 -27.39 -5.96
CA ARG A 35 5.17 -26.51 -4.85
C ARG A 35 5.48 -25.13 -5.38
N ILE A 36 5.09 -24.12 -4.63
CA ILE A 36 5.32 -22.71 -4.92
C ILE A 36 6.28 -22.25 -3.83
N LEU A 37 7.53 -22.00 -4.23
CA LEU A 37 8.62 -21.72 -3.31
C LEU A 37 9.08 -20.29 -3.51
N SER A 38 9.39 -19.59 -2.42
CA SER A 38 10.20 -18.37 -2.52
C SER A 38 11.62 -18.75 -2.95
N THR A 39 12.33 -17.82 -3.58
CA THR A 39 13.76 -18.02 -3.90
C THR A 39 14.63 -18.16 -2.64
N GLU A 40 14.10 -17.83 -1.47
CA GLU A 40 14.72 -18.01 -0.16
C GLU A 40 14.41 -19.39 0.47
N GLY A 41 13.59 -20.22 -0.18
CA GLY A 41 13.27 -21.59 0.23
C GLY A 41 12.02 -21.75 1.10
N GLU A 42 11.23 -20.68 1.29
CA GLU A 42 9.94 -20.75 1.98
C GLU A 42 8.87 -21.36 1.06
N GLU A 43 8.10 -22.34 1.55
CA GLU A 43 6.94 -22.86 0.80
C GLU A 43 5.74 -21.93 0.96
N LEU A 44 5.44 -21.15 -0.08
CA LEU A 44 4.30 -20.22 -0.13
C LEU A 44 2.98 -20.95 -0.40
N GLY A 45 3.05 -22.15 -0.97
CA GLY A 45 1.87 -22.93 -1.31
C GLY A 45 2.18 -24.26 -1.98
N ARG A 46 1.17 -25.12 -2.04
CA ARG A 46 1.26 -26.42 -2.72
C ARG A 46 -0.08 -26.84 -3.30
N LYS A 47 0.00 -27.67 -4.34
CA LYS A 47 -1.15 -28.28 -5.01
C LYS A 47 -0.78 -29.68 -5.49
N ILE A 48 -1.74 -30.60 -5.48
CA ILE A 48 -1.57 -31.95 -6.05
C ILE A 48 -2.46 -32.05 -7.29
N LEU A 49 -1.91 -32.53 -8.40
CA LEU A 49 -2.65 -32.87 -9.61
C LEU A 49 -2.90 -34.38 -9.61
N HIS A 50 -4.16 -34.77 -9.35
CA HIS A 50 -4.53 -36.17 -9.14
C HIS A 50 -4.73 -36.96 -10.42
N GLY A 51 -4.41 -38.26 -10.36
CA GLY A 51 -4.58 -39.25 -11.44
C GLY A 51 -3.55 -39.13 -12.58
N SER A 52 -3.63 -40.02 -13.56
CA SER A 52 -2.73 -40.06 -14.72
C SER A 52 -2.88 -38.84 -15.64
N HIS A 53 -1.80 -38.09 -15.86
CA HIS A 53 -1.78 -36.93 -16.76
C HIS A 53 -0.43 -36.78 -17.49
N THR A 54 -0.46 -36.20 -18.69
CA THR A 54 0.74 -35.88 -19.49
C THR A 54 1.06 -34.39 -19.54
N SER A 55 0.19 -33.55 -18.97
CA SER A 55 0.39 -32.11 -18.83
C SER A 55 -0.42 -31.56 -17.67
N GLY A 56 -0.14 -30.33 -17.27
CA GLY A 56 -0.85 -29.65 -16.20
C GLY A 56 -0.75 -28.14 -16.31
N ARG A 57 -1.65 -27.47 -15.57
CA ARG A 57 -1.63 -26.02 -15.40
C ARG A 57 -1.91 -25.63 -13.96
N THR A 58 -1.27 -24.56 -13.50
CA THR A 58 -1.52 -24.00 -12.17
C THR A 58 -1.49 -22.48 -12.21
N ASP A 59 -2.47 -21.85 -11.56
CA ASP A 59 -2.44 -20.42 -11.27
C ASP A 59 -1.87 -20.23 -9.87
N ILE A 60 -0.75 -19.52 -9.77
CA ILE A 60 -0.07 -19.28 -8.49
C ILE A 60 -0.50 -17.98 -7.81
N ALA A 61 -1.21 -17.08 -8.50
CA ALA A 61 -1.58 -15.77 -8.00
C ALA A 61 -2.31 -15.79 -6.64
N PRO A 62 -3.23 -16.74 -6.34
CA PRO A 62 -3.86 -16.83 -5.03
C PRO A 62 -2.88 -17.05 -3.87
N TYR A 63 -1.84 -17.85 -4.07
CA TYR A 63 -0.83 -18.15 -3.05
C TYR A 63 0.05 -16.93 -2.79
N LEU A 64 0.39 -16.18 -3.85
CA LEU A 64 1.13 -14.93 -3.73
C LEU A 64 0.36 -13.89 -2.92
N ARG A 65 -0.94 -13.72 -3.22
CA ARG A 65 -1.83 -12.80 -2.49
C ARG A 65 -1.93 -13.13 -0.99
N GLN A 66 -1.93 -14.41 -0.64
CA GLN A 66 -1.97 -14.84 0.76
C GLN A 66 -0.64 -14.61 1.49
N SER A 67 0.48 -14.68 0.77
CA SER A 67 1.80 -14.53 1.37
C SER A 67 2.18 -13.09 1.73
N ILE A 68 1.47 -12.09 1.20
CA ILE A 68 1.85 -10.67 1.30
C ILE A 68 1.14 -9.98 2.46
N SER A 69 1.94 -9.32 3.29
CA SER A 69 1.49 -8.46 4.38
C SER A 69 1.78 -7.00 4.04
N HIS A 70 0.74 -6.18 3.96
CA HIS A 70 0.92 -4.75 3.87
C HIS A 70 1.23 -4.17 5.25
N GLU A 71 2.36 -3.50 5.37
CA GLU A 71 2.76 -2.81 6.59
C GLU A 71 3.06 -1.35 6.29
N MET A 72 2.43 -0.45 7.04
CA MET A 72 2.73 0.96 6.97
C MET A 72 4.11 1.19 7.56
N PRO A 73 5.04 1.86 6.87
CA PRO A 73 6.32 2.18 7.46
C PRO A 73 6.13 3.13 8.63
N SER A 74 6.89 2.92 9.71
CA SER A 74 6.98 3.91 10.79
C SER A 74 7.63 5.19 10.27
N ALA A 75 7.17 6.33 10.79
CA ALA A 75 7.86 7.59 10.56
C ALA A 75 9.32 7.46 10.96
N GLY A 76 10.21 7.99 10.12
CA GLY A 76 11.57 8.29 10.52
C GLY A 76 11.85 9.77 10.33
N ASP A 77 13.02 10.20 10.78
CA ASP A 77 13.45 11.60 10.66
C ASP A 77 14.14 11.92 9.34
N GLU A 78 14.31 10.91 8.46
CA GLU A 78 15.01 11.04 7.19
C GLU A 78 14.22 10.46 6.02
N ALA A 79 14.26 11.14 4.89
CA ALA A 79 13.77 10.66 3.62
C ALA A 79 14.67 9.54 3.09
N ARG A 80 14.05 8.45 2.66
CA ARG A 80 14.73 7.23 2.21
C ARG A 80 13.83 6.41 1.30
N ILE A 81 14.46 5.62 0.44
CA ILE A 81 13.79 4.59 -0.35
C ILE A 81 13.72 3.31 0.50
N ILE A 82 12.54 2.70 0.56
CA ILE A 82 12.31 1.43 1.25
C ILE A 82 11.69 0.41 0.30
N ASP A 83 11.94 -0.87 0.61
CA ASP A 83 11.14 -1.95 0.05
C ASP A 83 9.81 -2.04 0.81
N THR A 84 8.70 -2.14 0.09
CA THR A 84 7.37 -2.29 0.69
C THR A 84 7.01 -3.75 0.96
N ASN A 85 7.90 -4.69 0.61
CA ASN A 85 7.70 -6.13 0.70
C ASN A 85 6.41 -6.62 -0.02
N SER A 86 5.86 -5.80 -0.92
CA SER A 86 4.66 -6.09 -1.72
C SER A 86 5.00 -6.85 -3.02
N HIS A 87 6.12 -7.56 -3.03
CA HIS A 87 6.61 -8.38 -4.13
C HIS A 87 7.00 -9.78 -3.64
N ARG A 88 7.04 -10.77 -4.53
CA ARG A 88 7.54 -12.12 -4.23
C ARG A 88 8.39 -12.64 -5.37
N GLU A 89 9.58 -13.13 -5.04
CA GLU A 89 10.44 -13.87 -5.96
C GLU A 89 10.17 -15.36 -5.79
N VAL A 90 9.74 -16.03 -6.86
CA VAL A 90 9.15 -17.36 -6.79
C VAL A 90 9.71 -18.29 -7.84
N VAL A 91 9.86 -19.55 -7.43
CA VAL A 91 10.11 -20.72 -8.27
C VAL A 91 8.94 -21.69 -8.10
N VAL A 92 8.46 -22.25 -9.20
CA VAL A 92 7.44 -23.31 -9.19
C VAL A 92 8.13 -24.64 -9.41
N GLU A 93 8.02 -25.55 -8.46
CA GLU A 93 8.53 -26.92 -8.56
C GLU A 93 7.38 -27.85 -8.96
N VAL A 94 7.59 -28.66 -10.00
CA VAL A 94 6.65 -29.69 -10.47
C VAL A 94 7.40 -31.01 -10.57
N GLY A 95 6.98 -32.01 -9.79
CA GLY A 95 7.61 -33.34 -9.85
C GLY A 95 9.12 -33.34 -9.58
N GLY A 96 9.61 -32.38 -8.78
CA GLY A 96 11.03 -32.20 -8.46
C GLY A 96 11.83 -31.38 -9.49
N VAL A 97 11.18 -30.80 -10.49
CA VAL A 97 11.81 -29.89 -11.48
C VAL A 97 11.35 -28.46 -11.22
N GLU A 98 12.30 -27.55 -11.09
CA GLU A 98 12.07 -26.13 -10.82
C GLU A 98 11.93 -25.31 -12.12
N SER A 99 11.02 -24.32 -12.10
CA SER A 99 10.95 -23.28 -13.13
C SER A 99 12.08 -22.27 -12.97
N GLU A 100 12.29 -21.42 -13.98
CA GLU A 100 13.10 -20.21 -13.78
C GLU A 100 12.46 -19.30 -12.70
N PRO A 101 13.27 -18.60 -11.89
CA PRO A 101 12.76 -17.61 -10.94
C PRO A 101 12.03 -16.46 -11.65
N ARG A 102 10.94 -16.00 -11.03
CA ARG A 102 10.18 -14.82 -11.45
C ARG A 102 9.81 -13.96 -10.25
N THR A 103 9.95 -12.65 -10.41
CA THR A 103 9.44 -11.66 -9.45
C THR A 103 8.00 -11.29 -9.82
N PHE A 104 7.12 -11.30 -8.84
CA PHE A 104 5.72 -10.89 -8.96
C PHE A 104 5.47 -9.68 -8.07
N ILE A 105 4.64 -8.73 -8.52
CA ILE A 105 4.36 -7.48 -7.82
C ILE A 105 2.85 -7.22 -7.69
N ALA A 106 2.47 -6.30 -6.81
CA ALA A 106 1.08 -5.94 -6.53
C ALA A 106 0.50 -4.88 -7.48
N ALA A 107 1.16 -4.58 -8.60
CA ALA A 107 0.73 -3.54 -9.52
C ALA A 107 0.71 -4.05 -10.96
N GLU A 108 -0.22 -3.52 -11.73
CA GLU A 108 -0.15 -3.59 -13.18
C GLU A 108 0.67 -2.40 -13.67
N ILE A 109 1.77 -2.68 -14.35
CA ILE A 109 2.72 -1.67 -14.82
C ILE A 109 2.93 -1.79 -16.32
N ASP A 110 3.23 -0.66 -16.96
CA ASP A 110 3.68 -0.64 -18.34
C ASP A 110 5.18 -0.99 -18.38
N LEU A 111 5.48 -2.19 -18.84
CA LEU A 111 6.84 -2.72 -18.95
C LEU A 111 7.69 -2.00 -20.02
N THR A 112 7.10 -1.10 -20.81
CA THR A 112 7.85 -0.27 -21.77
C THR A 112 8.44 0.99 -21.12
N GLN A 113 7.96 1.37 -19.93
CA GLN A 113 8.50 2.48 -19.16
C GLN A 113 9.73 2.05 -18.36
N HIS A 114 10.62 2.99 -18.03
CA HIS A 114 11.75 2.73 -17.13
C HIS A 114 11.32 2.69 -15.66
N VAL A 115 10.36 3.53 -15.29
CA VAL A 115 9.84 3.64 -13.92
C VAL A 115 8.34 3.91 -14.01
N THR A 116 7.56 3.29 -13.14
CA THR A 116 6.13 3.57 -12.96
C THR A 116 5.89 4.11 -11.56
N LEU A 117 5.36 5.33 -11.44
CA LEU A 117 4.87 5.86 -10.15
C LEU A 117 3.52 5.21 -9.82
N LEU A 118 3.38 4.71 -8.60
CA LEU A 118 2.20 4.00 -8.12
C LEU A 118 1.34 4.91 -7.25
N THR A 119 0.88 6.01 -7.81
CA THR A 119 0.04 6.99 -7.09
C THR A 119 -1.24 7.30 -7.86
N THR A 120 -2.32 7.44 -7.10
CA THR A 120 -3.67 7.85 -7.53
C THR A 120 -3.96 9.29 -7.15
N GLN A 121 -3.37 9.78 -6.06
CA GLN A 121 -3.45 11.18 -5.65
C GLN A 121 -2.81 12.13 -6.65
N ILE A 122 -3.21 13.40 -6.58
CA ILE A 122 -2.63 14.47 -7.38
C ILE A 122 -1.16 14.73 -6.99
N ASP A 123 -0.44 15.39 -7.90
CA ASP A 123 0.98 15.68 -7.76
C ASP A 123 1.25 16.85 -6.80
N TYR A 124 0.26 17.69 -6.51
CA TYR A 124 0.37 18.78 -5.54
C TYR A 124 -0.37 18.44 -4.24
N ARG A 125 0.37 18.20 -3.17
CA ARG A 125 -0.14 17.67 -1.90
C ARG A 125 0.13 18.63 -0.75
N THR A 126 -0.52 18.35 0.39
CA THR A 126 -0.24 19.06 1.64
C THR A 126 0.24 18.09 2.71
N MET A 127 1.13 18.57 3.57
CA MET A 127 1.70 17.80 4.67
C MET A 127 2.12 18.76 5.79
N ALA A 128 2.05 18.35 7.04
CA ALA A 128 2.60 19.12 8.15
C ALA A 128 4.08 18.83 8.39
N TYR A 129 4.76 19.76 9.08
CA TYR A 129 6.20 19.65 9.31
C TYR A 129 6.60 18.34 9.99
N ASP A 130 5.76 17.86 10.91
CA ASP A 130 5.99 16.67 11.73
C ASP A 130 5.46 15.36 11.14
N GLU A 131 4.85 15.42 9.96
CA GLU A 131 4.33 14.28 9.21
C GLU A 131 5.36 13.70 8.22
N PHE A 132 4.98 12.59 7.59
CA PHE A 132 5.68 12.01 6.46
C PHE A 132 4.67 11.54 5.40
N ASP A 133 5.09 11.48 4.14
CA ASP A 133 4.33 10.87 3.06
C ASP A 133 5.12 9.71 2.43
N THR A 134 4.41 8.86 1.69
CA THR A 134 4.96 7.75 0.91
C THR A 134 4.63 7.94 -0.55
N ILE A 135 5.63 7.79 -1.42
CA ILE A 135 5.44 7.76 -2.87
C ILE A 135 5.87 6.38 -3.37
N GLY A 136 4.89 5.54 -3.71
CA GLY A 136 5.14 4.22 -4.28
C GLY A 136 5.65 4.30 -5.72
N PHE A 137 6.57 3.41 -6.09
CA PHE A 137 7.06 3.28 -7.46
C PHE A 137 7.61 1.87 -7.73
N VAL A 138 7.74 1.52 -9.01
CA VAL A 138 8.49 0.35 -9.48
C VAL A 138 9.53 0.82 -10.48
N ASN A 139 10.79 0.48 -10.23
CA ASN A 139 11.82 0.58 -11.24
C ASN A 139 11.73 -0.66 -12.15
N VAL A 140 11.47 -0.46 -13.43
CA VAL A 140 11.15 -1.54 -14.37
C VAL A 140 12.42 -2.20 -14.90
N ASP A 141 13.49 -1.42 -15.09
CA ASP A 141 14.75 -1.95 -15.59
C ASP A 141 15.89 -1.69 -14.61
N ALA A 142 17.07 -2.22 -14.94
CA ALA A 142 18.25 -2.12 -14.08
C ALA A 142 18.89 -0.72 -14.07
N ASN A 143 18.31 0.28 -14.76
CA ASN A 143 18.89 1.61 -14.77
C ASN A 143 18.63 2.30 -13.44
N PRO A 144 19.58 3.12 -12.96
CA PRO A 144 19.39 3.84 -11.72
C PRO A 144 18.25 4.85 -11.88
N LEU A 145 17.27 4.75 -11.00
CA LEU A 145 16.35 5.83 -10.71
C LEU A 145 17.05 6.81 -9.76
N GLU A 146 17.04 8.08 -10.15
CA GLU A 146 17.41 9.20 -9.29
C GLU A 146 16.14 9.88 -8.77
N VAL A 147 16.12 10.14 -7.46
CA VAL A 147 15.07 10.92 -6.80
C VAL A 147 15.72 12.13 -6.15
N VAL A 148 15.34 13.32 -6.58
CA VAL A 148 15.86 14.59 -6.03
C VAL A 148 14.77 15.25 -5.19
N ILE A 149 15.06 15.45 -3.91
CA ILE A 149 14.18 16.16 -2.97
C ILE A 149 14.74 17.56 -2.79
N THR A 150 14.02 18.58 -3.24
CA THR A 150 14.41 19.98 -3.09
C THR A 150 13.44 20.70 -2.16
N THR A 151 13.98 21.40 -1.16
CA THR A 151 13.15 22.13 -0.19
C THR A 151 13.27 23.63 -0.39
N TYR A 152 12.17 24.34 -0.10
CA TYR A 152 12.08 25.77 -0.27
C TYR A 152 11.48 26.44 0.97
N ASP A 153 11.90 27.68 1.21
CA ASP A 153 11.29 28.54 2.22
C ASP A 153 10.02 29.23 1.71
N LYS A 154 9.46 30.14 2.53
CA LYS A 154 8.27 30.92 2.18
C LYS A 154 8.48 31.86 0.98
N ALA A 155 9.72 32.30 0.74
CA ALA A 155 10.07 33.17 -0.38
C ALA A 155 10.44 32.36 -1.64
N SER A 156 10.18 31.06 -1.64
CA SER A 156 10.55 30.12 -2.71
C SER A 156 12.06 30.04 -2.97
N GLN A 157 12.89 30.42 -1.99
CA GLN A 157 14.33 30.20 -2.06
C GLN A 157 14.65 28.76 -1.68
N ILE A 158 15.55 28.14 -2.45
CA ILE A 158 16.03 26.79 -2.15
C ILE A 158 16.77 26.83 -0.82
N LEU A 159 16.36 25.96 0.11
CA LEU A 159 17.02 25.77 1.39
C LEU A 159 18.02 24.61 1.34
N SER A 160 17.62 23.50 0.73
CA SER A 160 18.44 22.29 0.60
C SER A 160 17.98 21.44 -0.58
N SER A 161 18.85 20.53 -1.03
CA SER A 161 18.52 19.47 -1.98
C SER A 161 19.22 18.17 -1.56
N LYS A 162 18.55 17.02 -1.73
CA LYS A 162 19.04 15.67 -1.42
C LYS A 162 18.73 14.74 -2.58
N SER A 163 19.73 14.00 -3.05
CA SER A 163 19.53 12.95 -4.07
C SER A 163 19.57 11.56 -3.44
N LEU A 164 18.66 10.70 -3.87
CA LEU A 164 18.61 9.28 -3.54
C LEU A 164 18.65 8.48 -4.84
N TYR A 165 19.27 7.31 -4.80
CA TYR A 165 19.44 6.45 -5.97
C TYR A 165 19.02 5.02 -5.65
N THR A 166 18.39 4.35 -6.61
CA THR A 166 18.13 2.91 -6.55
C THR A 166 18.20 2.28 -7.94
N ASN A 167 18.76 1.08 -8.03
CA ASN A 167 18.75 0.24 -9.22
C ASN A 167 18.00 -1.09 -8.97
N ILE A 168 17.28 -1.18 -7.85
CA ILE A 168 16.48 -2.35 -7.52
C ILE A 168 15.29 -2.40 -8.47
N GLN A 169 15.31 -3.35 -9.40
CA GLN A 169 14.28 -3.52 -10.42
C GLN A 169 13.17 -4.46 -9.95
N MET A 170 11.98 -4.34 -10.57
CA MET A 170 10.87 -5.28 -10.45
C MET A 170 10.37 -5.53 -9.03
N ARG A 171 10.62 -4.58 -8.13
CA ARG A 171 10.10 -4.54 -6.77
C ARG A 171 9.28 -3.27 -6.57
N GLN A 172 8.22 -3.38 -5.78
CA GLN A 172 7.47 -2.22 -5.33
C GLN A 172 8.22 -1.55 -4.19
N LEU A 173 8.78 -0.40 -4.48
CA LEU A 173 9.48 0.44 -3.54
C LEU A 173 8.61 1.64 -3.16
N ALA A 174 8.95 2.28 -2.04
CA ALA A 174 8.37 3.55 -1.67
C ALA A 174 9.46 4.52 -1.26
N LEU A 175 9.30 5.78 -1.66
CA LEU A 175 10.04 6.88 -1.07
C LEU A 175 9.27 7.39 0.16
N LEU A 176 9.90 7.36 1.33
CA LEU A 176 9.45 8.16 2.46
C LEU A 176 9.99 9.57 2.32
N VAL A 177 9.10 10.56 2.46
CA VAL A 177 9.44 11.98 2.47
C VAL A 177 8.96 12.59 3.77
N THR A 178 9.83 13.29 4.48
CA THR A 178 9.45 14.05 5.68
C THR A 178 10.12 15.43 5.68
N PRO A 179 9.41 16.50 6.08
CA PRO A 179 10.04 17.81 6.26
C PRO A 179 11.00 17.86 7.44
N LYS A 180 10.82 16.98 8.45
CA LYS A 180 11.62 16.93 9.69
C LYS A 180 13.11 16.81 9.45
N GLU A 181 13.50 16.07 8.41
CA GLU A 181 14.91 15.88 8.03
C GLU A 181 15.64 17.22 7.80
N PHE A 182 14.89 18.22 7.33
CA PHE A 182 15.46 19.46 6.85
C PHE A 182 15.38 20.56 7.92
N SER A 183 14.69 21.66 7.60
CA SER A 183 14.56 22.81 8.48
C SER A 183 13.10 23.08 8.79
N SER A 184 12.80 23.55 10.00
CA SER A 184 11.47 24.07 10.36
C SER A 184 11.03 25.28 9.51
N LYS A 185 11.95 25.87 8.74
CA LYS A 185 11.67 26.94 7.77
C LYS A 185 11.08 26.44 6.45
N VAL A 186 11.12 25.14 6.17
CA VAL A 186 10.59 24.57 4.93
C VAL A 186 9.09 24.87 4.83
N LYS A 187 8.68 25.37 3.66
CA LYS A 187 7.29 25.65 3.28
C LYS A 187 6.84 24.90 2.04
N ARG A 188 7.80 24.38 1.27
CA ARG A 188 7.53 23.63 0.05
C ARG A 188 8.60 22.58 -0.17
N ILE A 189 8.23 21.41 -0.68
CA ILE A 189 9.15 20.35 -1.09
C ILE A 189 8.77 19.93 -2.50
N THR A 190 9.73 19.79 -3.39
CA THR A 190 9.55 19.07 -4.67
C THR A 190 10.33 17.77 -4.62
N VAL A 191 9.76 16.73 -5.21
CA VAL A 191 10.35 15.41 -5.33
C VAL A 191 10.33 15.03 -6.80
N ASP A 192 11.50 15.08 -7.42
CA ASP A 192 11.68 14.86 -8.85
C ASP A 192 12.24 13.45 -9.10
N PHE A 193 11.52 12.66 -9.88
CA PHE A 193 11.94 11.31 -10.28
C PHE A 193 12.53 11.36 -11.69
N THR A 194 13.77 10.89 -11.86
CA THR A 194 14.49 10.88 -13.13
C THR A 194 15.08 9.51 -13.41
N ALA A 195 14.84 8.97 -14.60
CA ALA A 195 15.42 7.71 -15.07
C ALA A 195 16.00 7.92 -16.47
N LYS A 196 17.24 7.44 -16.70
CA LYS A 196 17.96 7.64 -17.98
C LYS A 196 17.98 9.11 -18.45
N GLY A 197 18.12 10.05 -17.51
CA GLY A 197 18.14 11.48 -17.82
C GLY A 197 16.80 12.06 -18.31
N SER A 198 15.70 11.30 -18.23
CA SER A 198 14.34 11.75 -18.54
C SER A 198 13.51 11.86 -17.27
N SER A 199 12.70 12.91 -17.16
CA SER A 199 11.76 13.08 -16.04
C SER A 199 10.67 12.01 -16.13
N VAL A 200 10.46 11.31 -15.01
CA VAL A 200 9.39 10.34 -14.80
C VAL A 200 8.16 11.03 -14.21
N GLY A 201 8.38 11.98 -13.29
CA GLY A 201 7.33 12.76 -12.65
C GLY A 201 7.87 13.60 -11.50
N THR A 202 7.07 14.57 -11.07
CA THR A 202 7.37 15.45 -9.95
C THR A 202 6.19 15.48 -9.00
N ILE A 203 6.43 15.32 -7.70
CA ILE A 203 5.44 15.52 -6.66
C ILE A 203 5.85 16.71 -5.81
N GLU A 204 4.93 17.64 -5.61
CA GLU A 204 5.11 18.85 -4.84
C GLU A 204 4.28 18.81 -3.57
N TYR A 205 4.88 19.25 -2.47
CA TYR A 205 4.24 19.37 -1.18
C TYR A 205 4.24 20.82 -0.72
N GLU A 206 3.09 21.30 -0.26
CA GLU A 206 3.01 22.49 0.59
C GLU A 206 3.04 22.08 2.07
N ILE A 207 3.94 22.71 2.84
CA ILE A 207 4.09 22.43 4.27
C ILE A 207 3.26 23.40 5.11
N ARG A 208 2.18 22.89 5.70
CA ARG A 208 1.21 23.66 6.48
C ARG A 208 1.22 23.26 7.96
N ASN A 209 0.67 24.11 8.82
CA ASN A 209 0.40 23.70 10.19
C ASN A 209 -0.91 22.89 10.21
N ASN A 210 -0.90 21.77 10.92
CA ASN A 210 -2.11 21.01 11.14
C ASN A 210 -3.06 21.71 12.11
N LEU A 211 -4.35 21.52 11.88
CA LEU A 211 -5.37 21.81 12.89
C LEU A 211 -5.25 20.79 14.03
N THR A 212 -5.62 21.17 15.24
CA THR A 212 -5.65 20.24 16.39
C THR A 212 -6.57 19.05 16.18
N THR A 213 -7.52 19.16 15.25
CA THR A 213 -8.47 18.11 14.87
C THR A 213 -7.96 17.22 13.74
N ALA A 214 -6.87 17.57 13.07
CA ALA A 214 -6.41 16.88 11.88
C ALA A 214 -6.04 15.42 12.16
N GLN A 215 -6.34 14.52 11.23
CA GLN A 215 -6.00 13.10 11.32
C GLN A 215 -5.30 12.70 10.03
N ARG A 216 -4.07 12.17 10.13
CA ARG A 216 -3.37 11.63 8.97
C ARG A 216 -3.74 10.17 8.79
N ILE A 217 -4.22 9.85 7.60
CA ILE A 217 -4.64 8.50 7.22
C ILE A 217 -3.68 7.97 6.17
N GLY A 218 -3.22 6.74 6.37
CA GLY A 218 -2.54 5.93 5.36
C GLY A 218 -3.47 4.86 4.83
N TRP A 219 -3.39 4.51 3.55
CA TRP A 219 -4.13 3.38 2.97
C TRP A 219 -3.36 2.74 1.83
N ILE A 220 -3.79 1.53 1.45
CA ILE A 220 -3.33 0.86 0.24
C ILE A 220 -4.20 1.29 -0.94
N ASN A 221 -3.60 1.92 -1.95
CA ASN A 221 -4.28 2.35 -3.17
C ASN A 221 -4.53 1.19 -4.15
N GLU A 222 -5.10 1.48 -5.32
CA GLU A 222 -5.43 0.45 -6.31
C GLU A 222 -4.20 -0.24 -6.94
N TYR A 223 -3.06 0.42 -6.93
CA TYR A 223 -1.76 -0.15 -7.31
C TYR A 223 -1.09 -0.92 -6.18
N HIS A 224 -1.80 -1.12 -5.07
CA HIS A 224 -1.31 -1.73 -3.84
C HIS A 224 -0.08 -1.03 -3.24
N ALA A 225 0.08 0.26 -3.53
CA ALA A 225 1.07 1.13 -2.92
C ALA A 225 0.44 1.92 -1.77
N ILE A 226 1.28 2.32 -0.83
CA ILE A 226 0.86 3.11 0.32
C ILE A 226 0.73 4.58 -0.09
N GLU A 227 -0.37 5.19 0.31
CA GLU A 227 -0.62 6.62 0.19
C GLU A 227 -1.02 7.21 1.53
N CYS A 228 -0.71 8.49 1.75
CA CYS A 228 -1.15 9.24 2.92
C CYS A 228 -1.95 10.48 2.53
N TYR A 229 -2.86 10.90 3.41
CA TYR A 229 -3.56 12.18 3.32
C TYR A 229 -3.95 12.66 4.71
N THR A 230 -3.88 13.98 4.93
CA THR A 230 -4.29 14.60 6.19
C THR A 230 -5.70 15.13 6.08
N PHE A 231 -6.64 14.47 6.76
CA PHE A 231 -8.01 14.93 6.92
C PHE A 231 -8.04 16.07 7.94
N PRO A 232 -8.35 17.32 7.55
CA PRO A 232 -8.24 18.48 8.44
C PRO A 232 -9.28 18.49 9.57
N LEU A 233 -10.44 17.88 9.35
CA LEU A 233 -11.58 17.96 10.25
C LEU A 233 -11.90 16.60 10.86
N ARG A 234 -12.18 16.63 12.16
CA ARG A 234 -12.70 15.51 12.94
C ARG A 234 -14.03 15.92 13.58
N LYS A 235 -15.05 15.08 13.45
CA LYS A 235 -16.26 15.12 14.28
C LYS A 235 -16.21 13.93 15.22
N SER A 236 -16.31 14.17 16.52
CA SER A 236 -16.48 13.09 17.50
C SER A 236 -17.97 12.90 17.74
N LEU A 237 -18.49 11.74 17.36
CA LEU A 237 -19.78 11.27 17.85
C LEU A 237 -19.47 10.29 18.97
N LEU A 238 -19.76 10.70 20.21
CA LEU A 238 -19.73 9.76 21.32
C LEU A 238 -20.98 8.88 21.18
N VAL A 239 -20.83 7.66 20.66
CA VAL A 239 -21.95 6.71 20.58
C VAL A 239 -22.21 6.14 21.98
N GLU A 240 -23.49 6.16 22.37
CA GLU A 240 -23.97 5.83 23.70
C GLU A 240 -23.53 4.43 24.16
N ALA A 241 -23.05 4.37 25.39
CA ALA A 241 -22.66 3.13 26.05
C ALA A 241 -23.87 2.18 26.19
N THR A 242 -23.82 1.03 25.51
CA THR A 242 -24.88 0.03 25.65
C THR A 242 -24.58 -0.82 26.89
N ARG A 243 -25.38 -0.66 27.95
CA ARG A 243 -25.30 -1.49 29.16
C ARG A 243 -26.02 -2.81 28.92
N LYS A 244 -25.30 -3.87 28.55
CA LYS A 244 -25.85 -5.24 28.55
C LYS A 244 -25.90 -5.74 30.00
N ARG A 245 -27.12 -6.01 30.50
CA ARG A 245 -27.32 -6.70 31.79
C ARG A 245 -27.41 -8.19 31.51
N MET A 246 -26.54 -8.98 32.13
CA MET A 246 -26.68 -10.43 32.13
C MET A 246 -27.30 -10.86 33.46
N GLU A 247 -28.49 -11.45 33.40
CA GLU A 247 -29.08 -12.16 34.55
C GLU A 247 -28.42 -13.53 34.66
N SER A 248 -27.71 -13.76 35.76
CA SER A 248 -27.32 -15.12 36.14
C SER A 248 -28.47 -15.80 36.89
N MET A 249 -28.55 -17.14 36.82
CA MET A 249 -29.48 -17.98 37.57
C MET A 249 -29.46 -17.80 39.11
N TRP A 250 -28.50 -17.02 39.64
CA TRP A 250 -28.33 -16.68 41.06
C TRP A 250 -28.62 -15.21 41.38
N GLY A 251 -29.23 -14.45 40.45
CA GLY A 251 -29.69 -13.07 40.70
C GLY A 251 -28.59 -12.00 40.74
N ARG A 252 -27.36 -12.29 40.30
CA ARG A 252 -26.33 -11.25 40.11
C ARG A 252 -26.43 -10.67 38.70
N GLU A 253 -26.69 -9.36 38.61
CA GLU A 253 -26.54 -8.56 37.39
C GLU A 253 -25.06 -8.23 37.16
N ALA A 254 -24.47 -8.74 36.09
CA ALA A 254 -23.23 -8.19 35.56
C ALA A 254 -23.59 -7.20 34.44
N ALA A 255 -23.11 -5.96 34.55
CA ALA A 255 -23.26 -4.94 33.52
C ALA A 255 -21.99 -4.89 32.69
N ALA A 256 -22.05 -5.33 31.43
CA ALA A 256 -21.00 -5.04 30.46
C ALA A 256 -21.27 -3.66 29.87
N LEU A 257 -20.26 -2.79 29.91
CA LEU A 257 -20.26 -1.49 29.24
C LEU A 257 -19.51 -1.67 27.93
N GLU A 258 -20.22 -1.72 26.81
CA GLU A 258 -19.61 -1.63 25.48
C GLU A 258 -19.67 -0.16 25.04
N SER A 259 -18.51 0.46 24.82
CA SER A 259 -18.38 1.78 24.20
C SER A 259 -17.64 1.61 22.88
N ASP A 260 -18.35 1.81 21.76
CA ASP A 260 -17.73 1.85 20.44
C ASP A 260 -17.31 3.30 20.14
N ASN A 261 -16.00 3.50 19.95
CA ASN A 261 -15.43 4.81 19.65
C ASN A 261 -15.38 5.01 18.12
N GLU A 262 -16.41 5.67 17.58
CA GLU A 262 -16.48 6.04 16.17
C GLU A 262 -15.79 7.39 15.90
N LEU A 263 -14.80 7.39 15.01
CA LEU A 263 -14.08 8.58 14.57
C LEU A 263 -14.59 9.02 13.20
N LYS A 264 -15.34 10.12 13.12
CA LYS A 264 -15.72 10.73 11.85
C LYS A 264 -14.66 11.74 11.40
N ILE A 265 -14.14 11.59 10.20
CA ILE A 265 -13.15 12.49 9.58
C ILE A 265 -13.67 13.03 8.25
N ILE A 266 -13.28 14.26 7.91
CA ILE A 266 -13.72 14.95 6.69
C ILE A 266 -12.50 15.55 6.00
N SER A 267 -12.36 15.30 4.70
CA SER A 267 -11.29 15.86 3.88
C SER A 267 -11.43 17.39 3.75
N ALA A 268 -10.43 18.04 3.17
CA ALA A 268 -10.65 19.39 2.65
C ALA A 268 -11.62 19.35 1.45
N TYR A 269 -11.99 20.54 0.98
CA TYR A 269 -12.64 20.67 -0.33
C TYR A 269 -11.54 20.51 -1.39
N GLU A 270 -11.55 19.38 -2.09
CA GLU A 270 -10.50 18.93 -2.99
C GLU A 270 -10.98 18.93 -4.45
N PRO A 271 -10.07 19.08 -5.43
CA PRO A 271 -10.40 18.88 -6.84
C PRO A 271 -10.96 17.48 -7.10
N GLN A 272 -11.75 17.35 -8.17
CA GLN A 272 -12.37 16.08 -8.54
C GLN A 272 -11.39 14.89 -8.55
N LYS A 273 -10.21 15.02 -9.20
CA LYS A 273 -9.20 13.95 -9.27
C LYS A 273 -8.72 13.51 -7.87
N GLN A 274 -8.48 14.46 -6.97
CA GLN A 274 -8.06 14.15 -5.61
C GLN A 274 -9.20 13.52 -4.81
N THR A 275 -10.43 14.01 -4.99
CA THR A 275 -11.62 13.42 -4.36
C THR A 275 -11.84 11.98 -4.81
N GLU A 276 -11.67 11.69 -6.11
CA GLU A 276 -11.72 10.34 -6.67
C GLU A 276 -10.67 9.41 -6.07
N ALA A 277 -9.44 9.89 -5.90
CA ALA A 277 -8.38 9.14 -5.21
C ALA A 277 -8.75 8.85 -3.75
N LEU A 278 -9.26 9.84 -3.00
CA LEU A 278 -9.68 9.65 -1.61
C LEU A 278 -10.88 8.70 -1.47
N MET A 279 -11.80 8.66 -2.44
CA MET A 279 -12.90 7.68 -2.43
C MET A 279 -12.41 6.23 -2.50
N LYS A 280 -11.23 5.97 -3.06
CA LYS A 280 -10.64 4.62 -3.13
C LYS A 280 -10.25 4.06 -1.77
N ILE A 281 -10.21 4.88 -0.71
CA ILE A 281 -10.02 4.42 0.67
C ILE A 281 -11.08 3.36 1.03
N LEU A 282 -12.32 3.48 0.52
CA LEU A 282 -13.40 2.50 0.76
C LEU A 282 -13.09 1.09 0.27
N SER A 283 -12.31 0.97 -0.80
CA SER A 283 -11.90 -0.32 -1.36
C SER A 283 -10.54 -0.78 -0.87
N SER A 284 -9.92 -0.03 0.04
CA SER A 284 -8.57 -0.34 0.50
C SER A 284 -8.56 -1.60 1.37
N PRO A 285 -7.66 -2.55 1.12
CA PRO A 285 -7.54 -3.75 1.95
C PRO A 285 -7.03 -3.45 3.37
N LYS A 286 -6.34 -2.31 3.57
CA LYS A 286 -5.79 -1.94 4.87
C LYS A 286 -5.65 -0.43 5.00
N ILE A 287 -6.04 0.08 6.17
CA ILE A 287 -6.07 1.51 6.48
C ILE A 287 -5.40 1.72 7.83
N TRP A 288 -4.67 2.83 7.94
CA TRP A 288 -3.98 3.23 9.15
C TRP A 288 -4.33 4.66 9.54
N LEU A 289 -4.55 4.85 10.82
CA LEU A 289 -4.48 6.16 11.46
C LEU A 289 -3.04 6.39 11.93
N ILE A 290 -2.41 7.47 11.48
CA ILE A 290 -1.01 7.78 11.80
C ILE A 290 -1.00 8.87 12.88
N ARG A 291 -0.42 8.55 14.04
CA ARG A 291 -0.32 9.47 15.18
C ARG A 291 1.08 9.51 15.71
N ASP A 292 1.63 10.71 15.87
CA ASP A 292 3.01 10.92 16.33
C ASP A 292 4.01 10.06 15.53
N GLY A 293 3.74 9.89 14.24
CA GLY A 293 4.52 9.06 13.32
C GLY A 293 4.32 7.54 13.45
N GLN A 294 3.44 7.09 14.33
CA GLN A 294 3.13 5.67 14.55
C GLN A 294 1.82 5.28 13.86
N PRO A 295 1.84 4.28 12.97
CA PRO A 295 0.64 3.80 12.32
C PRO A 295 -0.15 2.83 13.22
N MET A 296 -1.45 3.06 13.33
CA MET A 296 -2.40 2.17 13.99
C MET A 296 -3.41 1.69 12.96
N THR A 297 -3.60 0.37 12.82
CA THR A 297 -4.62 -0.16 11.91
C THR A 297 -6.02 0.18 12.40
N VAL A 298 -6.84 0.69 11.48
CA VAL A 298 -8.24 1.06 11.71
C VAL A 298 -9.13 0.39 10.68
N GLU A 299 -10.40 0.20 11.01
CA GLU A 299 -11.41 -0.30 10.09
C GLU A 299 -12.33 0.84 9.68
N LEU A 300 -12.78 0.81 8.43
CA LEU A 300 -13.90 1.64 7.97
C LEU A 300 -15.19 1.06 8.53
N TYR A 301 -15.98 1.94 9.15
CA TYR A 301 -17.32 1.62 9.59
C TYR A 301 -18.38 2.02 8.56
N THR A 302 -18.13 3.10 7.80
CA THR A 302 -18.99 3.50 6.68
C THR A 302 -18.71 2.66 5.44
N ASP A 303 -19.77 2.17 4.80
CA ASP A 303 -19.75 1.58 3.45
C ASP A 303 -19.95 2.64 2.35
N ARG A 304 -20.10 3.91 2.73
CA ARG A 304 -20.48 5.03 1.85
C ARG A 304 -19.69 6.29 2.18
N VAL A 305 -19.24 6.97 1.14
CA VAL A 305 -18.68 8.33 1.21
C VAL A 305 -19.79 9.33 0.89
N LEU A 306 -19.94 10.35 1.74
CA LEU A 306 -20.74 11.53 1.38
C LEU A 306 -19.91 12.45 0.49
N PHE A 307 -20.35 12.62 -0.75
CA PHE A 307 -19.77 13.51 -1.74
C PHE A 307 -20.77 14.62 -2.07
N ALA A 308 -20.35 15.87 -1.89
CA ALA A 308 -21.12 17.03 -2.33
C ALA A 308 -20.28 17.85 -3.34
N PRO A 309 -20.54 17.71 -4.65
CA PRO A 309 -19.85 18.47 -5.66
C PRO A 309 -20.29 19.93 -5.64
N CYS A 310 -19.34 20.85 -5.71
CA CYS A 310 -19.57 22.26 -6.04
C CYS A 310 -18.48 22.69 -7.00
N GLU A 311 -18.86 23.09 -8.22
CA GLU A 311 -17.94 23.69 -9.21
C GLU A 311 -16.67 22.86 -9.50
N GLY A 312 -16.79 21.52 -9.57
CA GLY A 312 -15.65 20.62 -9.87
C GLY A 312 -14.76 20.27 -8.67
N MET A 313 -15.16 20.71 -7.48
CA MET A 313 -14.54 20.37 -6.20
C MET A 313 -15.51 19.52 -5.37
N GLY A 314 -15.00 18.73 -4.43
CA GLY A 314 -15.79 17.92 -3.52
C GLY A 314 -15.07 17.59 -2.23
N PHE A 315 -15.69 16.81 -1.35
CA PHE A 315 -15.05 16.30 -0.14
C PHE A 315 -15.49 14.87 0.13
N VAL A 316 -14.75 14.20 1.00
CA VAL A 316 -14.96 12.84 1.46
C VAL A 316 -15.14 12.86 2.98
N GLU A 317 -16.21 12.23 3.46
CA GLU A 317 -16.43 11.94 4.88
C GLU A 317 -16.31 10.43 5.12
N LEU A 318 -15.55 10.04 6.16
CA LEU A 318 -15.32 8.64 6.55
C LEU A 318 -15.56 8.47 8.06
N ASP A 319 -16.09 7.31 8.44
CA ASP A 319 -16.21 6.87 9.83
C ASP A 319 -15.26 5.70 10.08
N LEU A 320 -14.41 5.85 11.09
CA LEU A 320 -13.37 4.89 11.45
C LEU A 320 -13.63 4.30 12.84
N ARG A 321 -13.18 3.06 13.04
CA ARG A 321 -13.07 2.43 14.35
C ARG A 321 -11.72 1.75 14.52
N ALA A 322 -11.28 1.56 15.76
CA ALA A 322 -10.09 0.75 16.01
C ALA A 322 -10.33 -0.69 15.55
N ALA A 323 -9.34 -1.31 14.90
CA ALA A 323 -9.43 -2.71 14.50
C ALA A 323 -9.41 -3.67 15.70
N GLU A 324 -8.70 -3.30 16.76
CA GLU A 324 -8.62 -4.06 18.00
C GLU A 324 -9.63 -3.59 19.05
N LYS A 325 -10.31 -4.55 19.70
CA LYS A 325 -11.26 -4.25 20.78
C LYS A 325 -10.54 -3.58 21.96
N GLY A 326 -11.13 -2.50 22.47
CA GLY A 326 -10.63 -1.77 23.65
C GLY A 326 -9.58 -0.70 23.36
N VAL A 327 -9.09 -0.60 22.12
CA VAL A 327 -8.21 0.49 21.70
C VAL A 327 -9.04 1.75 21.45
N ARG A 328 -8.65 2.85 22.10
CA ARG A 328 -9.28 4.15 21.87
C ARG A 328 -8.60 4.87 20.73
N LEU A 329 -9.40 5.38 19.81
CA LEU A 329 -8.93 6.26 18.75
C LEU A 329 -8.71 7.69 19.24
N TRP A 330 -8.85 8.06 20.53
CA TRP A 330 -8.51 9.38 21.08
C TRP A 330 -8.56 9.43 22.60
#